data_AF-A0A0F9KRI4-F1
#
_entry.id   AF-A0A0F9KRI4-F1
#
_cell.length_a   1.000
_cell.length_b   1.000
_cell.length_c   1.000
_cell.angle_alpha   90.00
_cell.angle_beta   90.00
_cell.angle_gamma   90.00
#
_symmetry.space_group_name_H-M   'P 1'
#
loop_
_entity.id
_entity.type
_entity.pdbx_description
1 polymer ?
#
loop_
_entity_poly.entity_id
_entity_poly.type
_entity_poly.pdbx_seq_one_letter_code
_entity_poly.pdbx_strand_id
1 'polypeptide(L)'
;MGFKKVDNNDLKTKMSPNFLGMPIREGGKLVEKTYRKNEIESSYTGLFSEILILNEEFLDFHYSTDGRRNSSEGNGNISIFNNSIKDRLWDAKLQFSGSQFNDQNIENNIELGIFEPNSNKVLKYDIVSPEELPDLVKVYENIENLTEDLNFSTNSLSDSNLNENRVRNHLLLLERENKIKFSISIVNVSNSILEKIKFKKYFPNNFYDTEVESEKIKDFKITKTFIECPLPNLKPGETLEIIILSKVFPKKKEKITTGKLNLTFNLPNKVLSGVKINKFSAYSHAMHAIKKVEKNYAPNHWQCSLIFENHSDFKIKLKSILIYDKSKSKKILDLDLGATGDTIILPRGKYVSSYFDFIDEKEPT
;
A
#
# COMPACT_ATOMS: atom_id res chain seq x y z
N MET A 1 -15.91 -34.85 -16.74
CA MET A 1 -15.23 -35.20 -15.48
C MET A 1 -14.48 -36.49 -15.71
N GLY A 2 -13.16 -36.42 -15.88
CA GLY A 2 -12.32 -37.61 -15.97
C GLY A 2 -11.86 -37.99 -14.57
N PHE A 3 -12.34 -39.11 -14.04
CA PHE A 3 -11.84 -39.62 -12.77
C PHE A 3 -10.53 -40.38 -13.02
N LYS A 4 -9.44 -39.86 -12.47
CA LYS A 4 -8.16 -40.56 -12.41
C LYS A 4 -8.28 -41.63 -11.32
N LYS A 5 -8.04 -42.89 -11.68
CA LYS A 5 -8.02 -44.01 -10.73
C LYS A 5 -6.74 -43.91 -9.90
N VAL A 6 -6.85 -43.69 -8.59
CA VAL A 6 -5.72 -43.68 -7.66
C VAL A 6 -5.42 -45.12 -7.30
N ASP A 7 -4.15 -45.52 -7.45
CA ASP A 7 -3.71 -46.88 -7.24
C ASP A 7 -3.40 -47.13 -5.75
N ASN A 8 -3.56 -48.36 -5.28
CA ASN A 8 -3.51 -48.70 -3.85
C ASN A 8 -2.12 -48.50 -3.21
N ASN A 9 -1.09 -48.27 -4.04
CA ASN A 9 0.26 -47.96 -3.61
C ASN A 9 0.48 -46.47 -3.30
N ASP A 10 -0.34 -45.55 -3.84
CA ASP A 10 -0.26 -44.12 -3.54
C ASP A 10 -0.80 -43.79 -2.13
N LEU A 11 -1.57 -44.70 -1.54
CA LEU A 11 -2.12 -44.56 -0.18
C LEU A 11 -1.14 -44.97 0.93
N LYS A 12 0.05 -45.51 0.60
CA LYS A 12 0.94 -46.14 1.60
C LYS A 12 2.15 -45.33 2.05
N THR A 13 2.34 -44.08 1.61
CA THR A 13 3.50 -43.29 2.07
C THR A 13 3.16 -41.85 2.38
N LYS A 14 2.84 -41.58 3.65
CA LYS A 14 3.49 -40.58 4.53
C LYS A 14 2.69 -40.47 5.83
N MET A 15 2.84 -41.46 6.70
CA MET A 15 2.59 -41.29 8.13
C MET A 15 3.87 -40.80 8.80
N SER A 16 3.82 -39.63 9.41
CA SER A 16 4.76 -39.16 10.45
C SER A 16 4.23 -37.85 11.06
N PRO A 17 4.54 -37.54 12.33
CA PRO A 17 3.89 -38.08 13.52
C PRO A 17 3.06 -37.00 14.25
N ASN A 18 2.20 -37.44 15.18
CA ASN A 18 1.53 -36.57 16.14
C ASN A 18 2.56 -35.90 17.06
N PHE A 19 2.63 -34.57 17.06
CA PHE A 19 3.32 -33.81 18.10
C PHE A 19 2.32 -33.21 19.09
N LEU A 20 2.46 -33.64 20.35
CA LEU A 20 1.98 -32.99 21.56
C LEU A 20 2.86 -31.76 21.87
N GLY A 21 2.26 -30.62 22.19
CA GLY A 21 2.82 -29.58 23.07
C GLY A 21 3.52 -28.37 22.43
N MET A 22 3.10 -27.17 22.86
CA MET A 22 3.66 -25.83 22.53
C MET A 22 5.03 -25.57 23.17
N PRO A 23 5.78 -24.59 22.61
CA PRO A 23 6.25 -23.50 23.46
C PRO A 23 5.85 -22.11 22.93
N ILE A 24 5.34 -21.32 23.86
CA ILE A 24 5.17 -19.87 23.77
C ILE A 24 6.55 -19.24 23.56
N ARG A 25 6.68 -18.35 22.57
CA ARG A 25 7.67 -17.28 22.59
C ARG A 25 6.93 -15.95 22.45
N GLU A 26 6.81 -15.25 23.57
CA GLU A 26 6.59 -13.81 23.56
C GLU A 26 7.78 -13.13 22.86
N GLY A 27 7.46 -12.27 21.92
CA GLY A 27 8.35 -11.26 21.36
C GLY A 27 7.48 -10.06 21.04
N GLY A 28 7.11 -9.32 22.08
CA GLY A 28 6.22 -8.18 21.97
C GLY A 28 6.77 -7.09 21.06
N LYS A 29 5.86 -6.49 20.29
CA LYS A 29 5.78 -5.03 20.15
C LYS A 29 4.32 -4.64 20.08
N LEU A 30 3.89 -3.87 21.07
CA LEU A 30 2.61 -3.19 21.16
C LEU A 30 2.31 -2.42 19.87
N VAL A 31 1.17 -2.70 19.26
CA VAL A 31 0.45 -1.74 18.43
C VAL A 31 -0.79 -1.36 19.23
N GLU A 32 -0.96 -0.05 19.42
CA GLU A 32 -1.99 0.56 20.25
C GLU A 32 -3.39 0.01 19.95
N LYS A 33 -4.03 -0.54 20.98
CA LYS A 33 -5.45 -0.85 20.98
C LYS A 33 -6.21 0.46 20.88
N THR A 34 -6.71 0.78 19.69
CA THR A 34 -7.80 1.73 19.56
C THR A 34 -9.06 1.08 20.15
N TYR A 35 -9.43 1.52 21.35
CA TYR A 35 -10.72 1.19 21.95
C TYR A 35 -11.84 1.70 21.03
N ARG A 36 -12.50 0.81 20.29
CA ARG A 36 -13.83 1.08 19.75
C ARG A 36 -14.85 0.62 20.79
N LYS A 37 -15.55 1.61 21.36
CA LYS A 37 -16.69 1.42 22.23
C LYS A 37 -17.80 0.75 21.40
N ASN A 38 -18.11 -0.50 21.71
CA ASN A 38 -19.27 -1.19 21.13
C ASN A 38 -20.53 -0.66 21.81
N GLU A 39 -21.19 0.32 21.19
CA GLU A 39 -22.60 0.54 21.44
C GLU A 39 -23.37 -0.54 20.67
N ILE A 40 -23.89 -1.49 21.42
CA ILE A 40 -24.69 -2.60 20.91
C ILE A 40 -26.08 -2.04 20.63
N GLU A 41 -26.32 -1.64 19.38
CA GLU A 41 -27.67 -1.56 18.86
C GLU A 41 -28.04 -2.91 18.25
N SER A 42 -28.93 -3.60 18.93
CA SER A 42 -29.47 -4.90 18.54
C SER A 42 -30.27 -4.79 17.23
N SER A 43 -29.66 -5.18 16.11
CA SER A 43 -30.37 -5.73 14.95
C SER A 43 -29.40 -6.55 14.07
N TYR A 44 -29.56 -7.87 14.12
CA TYR A 44 -29.05 -8.86 13.15
C TYR A 44 -27.58 -8.73 12.66
N THR A 45 -26.62 -9.23 13.44
CA THR A 45 -25.20 -9.35 13.06
C THR A 45 -24.92 -10.66 12.31
N GLY A 46 -25.22 -10.70 11.01
CA GLY A 46 -24.58 -11.67 10.12
C GLY A 46 -23.11 -11.27 9.93
N LEU A 47 -22.16 -12.08 10.37
CA LEU A 47 -20.73 -11.86 10.12
C LEU A 47 -20.48 -11.98 8.60
N PHE A 48 -20.46 -10.86 7.89
CA PHE A 48 -19.98 -10.82 6.51
C PHE A 48 -18.47 -10.61 6.51
N SER A 49 -17.78 -11.34 5.64
CA SER A 49 -16.36 -11.21 5.40
C SER A 49 -16.10 -10.24 4.26
N GLU A 50 -15.06 -9.43 4.39
CA GLU A 50 -14.60 -8.51 3.36
C GLU A 50 -13.20 -8.89 2.90
N ILE A 51 -12.92 -8.65 1.63
CA ILE A 51 -11.57 -8.75 1.08
C ILE A 51 -10.89 -7.40 1.26
N LEU A 52 -9.79 -7.38 2.00
CA LEU A 52 -8.99 -6.17 2.16
C LEU A 52 -7.89 -6.16 1.11
N ILE A 53 -7.77 -5.04 0.39
CA ILE A 53 -6.68 -4.80 -0.56
C ILE A 53 -5.94 -3.56 -0.10
N LEU A 54 -4.65 -3.71 0.18
CA LEU A 54 -3.75 -2.63 0.56
C LEU A 54 -2.70 -2.45 -0.53
N ASN A 55 -2.41 -1.21 -0.90
CA ASN A 55 -1.30 -0.90 -1.81
C ASN A 55 -0.32 0.02 -1.07
N GLU A 56 0.93 -0.43 -0.95
CA GLU A 56 2.00 0.28 -0.27
C GLU A 56 3.16 0.50 -1.23
N GLU A 57 3.69 1.73 -1.28
CA GLU A 57 4.83 2.09 -2.13
C GLU A 57 5.99 2.56 -1.28
N PHE A 58 7.19 2.16 -1.70
CA PHE A 58 8.46 2.56 -1.10
C PHE A 58 9.26 3.29 -2.16
N LEU A 59 9.61 4.54 -1.88
CA LEU A 59 10.24 5.45 -2.83
C LEU A 59 11.47 6.07 -2.20
N ASP A 60 12.58 6.01 -2.93
CA ASP A 60 13.84 6.62 -2.55
C ASP A 60 14.21 7.68 -3.59
N PHE A 61 14.43 8.91 -3.14
CA PHE A 61 14.81 10.04 -3.98
C PHE A 61 16.19 10.55 -3.56
N HIS A 62 17.09 10.69 -4.53
CA HIS A 62 18.41 11.27 -4.31
C HIS A 62 18.52 12.61 -5.02
N TYR A 63 18.88 13.66 -4.26
CA TYR A 63 19.05 15.01 -4.77
C TYR A 63 20.52 15.44 -4.69
N SER A 64 20.95 16.23 -5.65
CA SER A 64 22.22 16.97 -5.62
C SER A 64 22.14 18.22 -4.76
N THR A 65 23.30 18.83 -4.50
CA THR A 65 23.42 20.02 -3.66
C THR A 65 22.74 21.27 -4.23
N ASP A 66 22.45 21.30 -5.53
CA ASP A 66 21.69 22.37 -6.19
C ASP A 66 20.17 22.11 -6.21
N GLY A 67 19.71 21.05 -5.53
CA GLY A 67 18.30 20.69 -5.41
C GLY A 67 17.74 19.95 -6.63
N ARG A 68 18.57 19.58 -7.60
CA ARG A 68 18.14 18.73 -8.73
C ARG A 68 18.06 17.27 -8.29
N ARG A 69 17.10 16.53 -8.83
CA ARG A 69 17.00 15.08 -8.59
C ARG A 69 18.07 14.38 -9.44
N ASN A 70 18.90 13.57 -8.80
CA ASN A 70 19.93 12.75 -9.45
C ASN A 70 19.39 11.38 -9.85
N SER A 71 18.64 10.75 -8.97
CA SER A 71 18.02 9.45 -9.21
C SER A 71 16.79 9.28 -8.34
N SER A 72 15.93 8.37 -8.75
CA SER A 72 14.83 7.88 -7.95
C SER A 72 14.64 6.39 -8.19
N GLU A 73 14.30 5.69 -7.13
CA GLU A 73 14.00 4.26 -7.15
C GLU A 73 12.67 4.06 -6.44
N GLY A 74 11.91 3.06 -6.88
CA GLY A 74 10.59 2.84 -6.34
C GLY A 74 10.07 1.44 -6.60
N ASN A 75 9.45 0.87 -5.57
CA ASN A 75 8.72 -0.39 -5.66
C ASN A 75 7.41 -0.30 -4.87
N GLY A 76 6.51 -1.23 -5.11
CA GLY A 76 5.30 -1.32 -4.31
C GLY A 76 4.76 -2.74 -4.18
N ASN A 77 3.87 -2.88 -3.21
CA ASN A 77 3.30 -4.14 -2.76
C ASN A 77 1.77 -4.02 -2.69
N ILE A 78 1.06 -4.83 -3.47
CA ILE A 78 -0.39 -5.03 -3.34
C ILE A 78 -0.62 -6.24 -2.45
N SER A 79 -1.12 -6.01 -1.24
CA SER A 79 -1.46 -7.05 -0.29
C SER A 79 -2.95 -7.30 -0.28
N ILE A 80 -3.37 -8.54 -0.55
CA ILE A 80 -4.77 -8.95 -0.61
C ILE A 80 -5.02 -9.96 0.51
N PHE A 81 -6.03 -9.70 1.33
CA PHE A 81 -6.36 -10.51 2.49
C PHE A 81 -7.75 -11.13 2.32
N ASN A 82 -7.82 -12.45 2.47
CA ASN A 82 -9.05 -13.16 2.73
C ASN A 82 -9.32 -13.12 4.24
N ASN A 83 -10.21 -12.24 4.69
CA ASN A 83 -10.58 -12.13 6.11
C ASN A 83 -11.71 -13.09 6.53
N SER A 84 -12.14 -14.02 5.67
CA SER A 84 -13.09 -15.04 6.07
C SER A 84 -12.42 -16.07 6.98
N ILE A 85 -13.17 -16.49 8.00
CA ILE A 85 -12.76 -17.51 8.96
C ILE A 85 -12.96 -18.92 8.36
N LYS A 86 -13.90 -19.07 7.44
CA LYS A 86 -14.37 -20.37 6.95
C LYS A 86 -14.19 -20.55 5.45
N ASP A 87 -14.49 -19.52 4.67
CA ASP A 87 -14.64 -19.66 3.22
C ASP A 87 -13.37 -19.31 2.46
N ARG A 88 -13.06 -20.19 1.52
CA ARG A 88 -11.98 -20.03 0.56
C ARG A 88 -12.45 -19.14 -0.60
N LEU A 89 -11.49 -18.46 -1.22
CA LEU A 89 -11.67 -17.81 -2.52
C LEU A 89 -10.96 -18.62 -3.59
N TRP A 90 -11.66 -18.93 -4.68
CA TRP A 90 -11.14 -19.67 -5.82
C TRP A 90 -11.02 -18.77 -7.05
N ASP A 91 -10.03 -19.08 -7.91
CA ASP A 91 -9.77 -18.37 -9.18
C ASP A 91 -9.81 -16.85 -9.00
N ALA A 92 -9.11 -16.38 -7.97
CA ALA A 92 -9.00 -14.97 -7.66
C ALA A 92 -8.17 -14.28 -8.74
N LYS A 93 -8.70 -13.17 -9.24
CA LYS A 93 -8.16 -12.37 -10.32
C LYS A 93 -8.12 -10.92 -9.89
N LEU A 94 -6.97 -10.27 -10.10
CA LEU A 94 -6.77 -8.85 -9.85
C LEU A 94 -6.49 -8.14 -11.16
N GLN A 95 -7.23 -7.08 -11.41
CA GLN A 95 -6.96 -6.12 -12.47
C GLN A 95 -6.58 -4.80 -11.82
N PHE A 96 -5.40 -4.29 -12.17
CA PHE A 96 -4.94 -2.96 -11.78
C PHE A 96 -4.29 -2.29 -12.98
N SER A 97 -4.19 -0.96 -12.92
CA SER A 97 -3.56 -0.14 -13.95
C SER A 97 -2.70 0.93 -13.31
N GLY A 98 -1.65 1.37 -14.01
CA GLY A 98 -0.81 2.49 -13.60
C GLY A 98 0.19 2.78 -14.71
N SER A 99 0.51 4.05 -14.94
CA SER A 99 1.36 4.50 -16.04
C SER A 99 2.86 4.24 -15.82
N GLN A 100 3.22 3.65 -14.68
CA GLN A 100 4.57 3.65 -14.13
C GLN A 100 5.04 2.24 -13.76
N PHE A 101 4.50 1.17 -14.35
CA PHE A 101 4.89 -0.23 -14.10
C PHE A 101 5.22 -0.96 -15.38
N ASN A 102 6.05 -2.00 -15.30
CA ASN A 102 6.52 -2.71 -16.48
C ASN A 102 5.36 -3.51 -17.06
N ASP A 103 4.80 -2.93 -18.12
CA ASP A 103 3.60 -3.36 -18.79
C ASP A 103 3.93 -4.52 -19.74
N GLN A 104 4.03 -5.73 -19.19
CA GLN A 104 3.78 -6.91 -20.02
C GLN A 104 2.26 -7.17 -20.02
N ASN A 105 1.51 -6.32 -20.71
CA ASN A 105 0.11 -6.44 -21.16
C ASN A 105 -0.95 -5.68 -20.33
N ILE A 106 -1.43 -4.63 -20.99
CA ILE A 106 -2.53 -3.70 -20.69
C ILE A 106 -3.90 -4.38 -20.36
N GLU A 107 -3.99 -5.71 -20.43
CA GLU A 107 -5.19 -6.51 -20.13
C GLU A 107 -4.99 -7.57 -19.04
N ASN A 108 -3.89 -7.52 -18.28
CA ASN A 108 -3.56 -8.58 -17.33
C ASN A 108 -4.49 -8.63 -16.12
N ASN A 109 -5.54 -9.44 -16.23
CA ASN A 109 -6.09 -10.15 -15.09
C ASN A 109 -4.97 -11.02 -14.51
N ILE A 110 -4.32 -10.58 -13.44
CA ILE A 110 -3.35 -11.39 -12.75
C ILE A 110 -4.10 -12.49 -12.00
N GLU A 111 -3.82 -13.74 -12.37
CA GLU A 111 -4.35 -14.90 -11.69
C GLU A 111 -3.61 -15.10 -10.37
N LEU A 112 -4.32 -14.84 -9.29
CA LEU A 112 -3.83 -15.04 -7.92
C LEU A 112 -4.16 -16.44 -7.41
N GLY A 113 -5.00 -17.21 -8.11
CA GLY A 113 -5.35 -18.59 -7.76
C GLY A 113 -6.24 -18.66 -6.51
N ILE A 114 -5.85 -19.49 -5.55
CA ILE A 114 -6.67 -19.79 -4.36
C ILE A 114 -6.19 -19.01 -3.13
N PHE A 115 -7.13 -18.47 -2.35
CA PHE A 115 -6.89 -17.95 -1.00
C PHE A 115 -7.61 -18.80 0.03
N GLU A 116 -6.85 -19.41 0.93
CA GLU A 116 -7.40 -20.08 2.12
C GLU A 116 -8.05 -19.05 3.07
N PRO A 117 -8.94 -19.48 3.97
CA PRO A 117 -9.46 -18.62 5.03
C PRO A 117 -8.33 -18.00 5.86
N ASN A 118 -8.46 -16.73 6.24
CA ASN A 118 -7.46 -15.95 6.97
C ASN A 118 -6.06 -15.94 6.33
N SER A 119 -5.98 -16.04 5.00
CA SER A 119 -4.72 -16.01 4.26
C SER A 119 -4.56 -14.71 3.47
N ASN A 120 -3.32 -14.41 3.10
CA ASN A 120 -2.99 -13.25 2.28
C ASN A 120 -2.02 -13.61 1.14
N LYS A 121 -2.00 -12.76 0.12
CA LYS A 121 -0.98 -12.77 -0.93
C LYS A 121 -0.48 -11.36 -1.17
N VAL A 122 0.81 -11.27 -1.49
CA VAL A 122 1.48 -10.01 -1.77
C VAL A 122 2.00 -10.06 -3.19
N LEU A 123 1.54 -9.13 -4.02
CA LEU A 123 2.05 -8.91 -5.35
C LEU A 123 3.03 -7.74 -5.32
N LYS A 124 4.29 -8.00 -5.70
CA LYS A 124 5.32 -6.97 -5.80
C LYS A 124 5.37 -6.42 -7.22
N TYR A 125 5.63 -5.13 -7.34
CA TYR A 125 5.82 -4.46 -8.61
C TYR A 125 6.96 -3.42 -8.50
N ASP A 126 7.59 -3.11 -9.63
CA ASP A 126 8.66 -2.11 -9.72
C ASP A 126 8.19 -0.88 -10.52
N ILE A 127 8.49 0.32 -10.01
CA ILE A 127 8.13 1.57 -10.67
C ILE A 127 9.12 1.83 -11.82
N VAL A 128 8.64 1.93 -13.05
CA VAL A 128 9.45 1.96 -14.28
C VAL A 128 10.02 3.34 -14.61
N SER A 129 9.27 4.42 -14.36
CA SER A 129 9.75 5.79 -14.62
C SER A 129 9.72 6.64 -13.33
N PRO A 130 10.43 6.22 -12.26
CA PRO A 130 10.41 6.92 -10.99
C PRO A 130 10.93 8.37 -11.11
N GLU A 131 11.67 8.70 -12.17
CA GLU A 131 12.17 10.04 -12.47
C GLU A 131 11.04 11.04 -12.77
N GLU A 132 9.93 10.57 -13.36
CA GLU A 132 8.76 11.38 -13.69
C GLU A 132 7.85 11.65 -12.47
N LEU A 133 8.08 10.97 -11.35
CA LEU A 133 7.29 11.17 -10.14
C LEU A 133 7.45 12.60 -9.61
N PRO A 134 6.38 13.24 -9.12
CA PRO A 134 6.47 14.60 -8.59
C PRO A 134 7.32 14.65 -7.31
N ASP A 135 8.03 15.75 -7.12
CA ASP A 135 8.65 16.05 -5.82
C ASP A 135 7.56 16.30 -4.77
N LEU A 136 7.73 15.70 -3.58
CA LEU A 136 6.81 15.89 -2.46
C LEU A 136 7.30 16.93 -1.45
N VAL A 137 8.61 17.04 -1.31
CA VAL A 137 9.27 17.91 -0.35
C VAL A 137 10.41 18.64 -1.05
N LYS A 138 10.57 19.92 -0.74
CA LYS A 138 11.79 20.66 -1.06
C LYS A 138 12.53 20.98 0.22
N VAL A 139 13.84 20.78 0.20
CA VAL A 139 14.74 21.08 1.31
C VAL A 139 15.76 22.10 0.85
N TYR A 140 15.85 23.21 1.56
CA TYR A 140 16.84 24.25 1.33
C TYR A 140 17.78 24.30 2.52
N GLU A 141 19.09 24.27 2.28
CA GLU A 141 20.12 24.44 3.29
C GLU A 141 20.91 25.71 2.95
N ASN A 142 20.82 26.72 3.82
CA ASN A 142 21.65 27.91 3.77
C ASN A 142 22.75 27.82 4.84
N ILE A 143 23.96 28.23 4.49
CA ILE A 143 25.14 28.07 5.33
C ILE A 143 25.81 29.42 5.50
N GLU A 144 26.00 29.82 6.76
CA GLU A 144 26.58 31.10 7.13
C GLU A 144 27.76 30.87 8.07
N ASN A 145 28.91 31.50 7.77
CA ASN A 145 30.03 31.56 8.70
C ASN A 145 29.86 32.77 9.62
N LEU A 146 29.68 32.53 10.92
CA LEU A 146 29.48 33.52 11.97
C LEU A 146 30.78 33.96 12.67
N THR A 147 31.95 33.60 12.11
CA THR A 147 33.24 33.93 12.72
C THR A 147 33.55 35.42 12.57
N GLU A 148 33.69 36.11 13.70
CA GLU A 148 33.80 37.58 13.79
C GLU A 148 34.95 38.17 12.96
N ASP A 149 36.07 37.45 12.83
CA ASP A 149 37.23 37.84 12.02
C ASP A 149 36.89 38.05 10.53
N LEU A 150 35.83 37.44 10.01
CA LEU A 150 35.34 37.64 8.64
C LEU A 150 34.37 38.84 8.54
N ASN A 151 33.64 39.13 9.64
CA ASN A 151 32.66 40.22 9.75
C ASN A 151 33.31 41.60 9.83
N PHE A 152 34.60 41.70 10.20
CA PHE A 152 35.32 42.97 10.20
C PHE A 152 35.46 43.60 8.79
N SER A 153 35.33 42.79 7.73
CA SER A 153 35.36 43.28 6.34
C SER A 153 34.00 43.73 5.79
N THR A 154 32.89 43.48 6.50
CA THR A 154 31.52 43.74 5.97
C THR A 154 31.02 45.15 6.28
N ASN A 155 31.50 45.77 7.36
CA ASN A 155 31.04 47.11 7.78
C ASN A 155 31.79 48.27 7.10
N SER A 156 32.79 48.00 6.25
CA SER A 156 33.63 49.01 5.60
C SER A 156 33.41 49.16 4.09
N LEU A 157 32.53 48.36 3.48
CA LEU A 157 32.25 48.41 2.04
C LEU A 157 30.73 48.52 1.83
N SER A 158 30.25 49.76 1.79
CA SER A 158 28.95 50.12 1.22
C SER A 158 28.91 49.75 -0.26
N ASP A 159 27.86 49.03 -0.65
CA ASP A 159 27.35 48.88 -2.02
C ASP A 159 28.34 48.44 -3.11
N SER A 160 28.38 47.13 -3.36
CA SER A 160 28.12 46.51 -4.68
C SER A 160 28.55 45.05 -4.66
N ASN A 161 27.76 44.16 -5.26
CA ASN A 161 28.01 42.73 -5.47
C ASN A 161 27.53 41.77 -4.36
N LEU A 162 26.22 41.48 -4.38
CA LEU A 162 25.58 40.33 -3.71
C LEU A 162 26.32 38.98 -3.91
N ASN A 163 27.04 38.82 -5.01
CA ASN A 163 27.83 37.62 -5.30
C ASN A 163 29.11 37.52 -4.47
N GLU A 164 29.76 38.62 -4.11
CA GLU A 164 30.96 38.58 -3.26
C GLU A 164 30.64 38.22 -1.82
N ASN A 165 29.53 38.71 -1.28
CA ASN A 165 29.05 38.34 0.06
C ASN A 165 28.72 36.85 0.17
N ARG A 166 28.15 36.25 -0.88
CA ARG A 166 27.91 34.80 -0.93
C ARG A 166 29.22 34.00 -0.93
N VAL A 167 30.24 34.42 -1.68
CA VAL A 167 31.53 33.70 -1.72
C VAL A 167 32.25 33.78 -0.37
N ARG A 168 32.20 34.93 0.32
CA ARG A 168 32.86 35.13 1.62
C ARG A 168 32.22 34.33 2.75
N ASN A 169 30.90 34.12 2.74
CA ASN A 169 30.20 33.30 3.75
C ASN A 169 30.60 31.82 3.75
N HIS A 170 31.24 31.33 2.69
CA HIS A 170 31.72 29.95 2.56
C HIS A 170 33.24 29.82 2.79
N LEU A 171 33.93 30.90 3.15
CA LEU A 171 35.35 30.85 3.51
C LEU A 171 35.50 30.35 4.93
N LEU A 172 36.53 29.53 5.16
CA LEU A 172 36.93 29.08 6.49
C LEU A 172 38.35 29.56 6.77
N LEU A 173 38.57 30.09 7.96
CA LEU A 173 39.88 30.47 8.45
C LEU A 173 40.67 29.20 8.80
N LEU A 174 41.77 28.97 8.09
CA LEU A 174 42.66 27.83 8.29
C LEU A 174 43.28 27.87 9.70
N GLU A 175 43.39 26.69 10.35
CA GLU A 175 43.98 26.54 11.69
C GLU A 175 43.30 27.41 12.77
N ARG A 176 42.07 27.83 12.52
CA ARG A 176 41.22 28.56 13.47
C ARG A 176 39.87 27.89 13.60
N GLU A 177 39.24 28.09 14.76
CA GLU A 177 37.85 27.70 14.95
C GLU A 177 36.93 28.62 14.14
N ASN A 178 36.03 28.02 13.35
CA ASN A 178 35.02 28.75 12.62
C ASN A 178 33.63 28.32 13.13
N LYS A 179 32.76 29.30 13.42
CA LYS A 179 31.38 29.05 13.84
C LYS A 179 30.48 29.05 12.61
N ILE A 180 29.76 27.96 12.37
CA ILE A 180 28.92 27.76 11.19
C ILE A 180 27.47 27.61 11.63
N LYS A 181 26.58 28.36 10.96
CA LYS A 181 25.15 28.26 11.09
C LYS A 181 24.57 27.60 9.84
N PHE A 182 23.82 26.52 10.05
CA PHE A 182 23.01 25.88 9.03
C PHE A 182 21.55 26.25 9.27
N SER A 183 20.92 26.90 8.29
CA SER A 183 19.49 27.18 8.29
C SER A 183 18.82 26.25 7.28
N ILE A 184 18.07 25.28 7.76
CA ILE A 184 17.45 24.23 6.95
C ILE A 184 15.94 24.47 6.90
N SER A 185 15.40 24.74 5.72
CA SER A 185 13.97 24.93 5.48
C SER A 185 13.41 23.72 4.72
N ILE A 186 12.42 23.06 5.31
CA ILE A 186 11.73 21.89 4.75
C ILE A 186 10.32 22.31 4.38
N VAL A 187 9.98 22.23 3.09
CA VAL A 187 8.70 22.68 2.53
C VAL A 187 7.94 21.49 1.97
N ASN A 188 6.71 21.26 2.42
CA ASN A 188 5.80 20.32 1.78
C ASN A 188 5.23 20.95 0.49
N VAL A 189 5.71 20.51 -0.67
CA VAL A 189 5.23 20.98 -1.98
C VAL A 189 4.17 20.06 -2.59
N SER A 190 3.83 18.97 -1.91
CA SER A 190 2.75 18.08 -2.32
C SER A 190 1.37 18.66 -1.98
N ASN A 191 0.33 18.05 -2.55
CA ASN A 191 -1.06 18.36 -2.24
C ASN A 191 -1.63 17.48 -1.10
N SER A 192 -0.78 16.85 -0.29
CA SER A 192 -1.19 15.91 0.75
C SER A 192 -0.43 16.19 2.06
N ILE A 193 -0.99 15.75 3.18
CA ILE A 193 -0.34 15.87 4.49
C ILE A 193 0.76 14.82 4.57
N LEU A 194 1.96 15.23 4.98
CA LEU A 194 3.08 14.33 5.23
C LEU A 194 3.12 13.98 6.71
N GLU A 195 3.17 12.70 7.02
CA GLU A 195 3.10 12.19 8.40
C GLU A 195 4.38 11.44 8.80
N LYS A 196 4.60 11.31 10.12
CA LYS A 196 5.71 10.54 10.71
C LYS A 196 7.08 10.94 10.13
N ILE A 197 7.25 12.23 9.89
CA ILE A 197 8.43 12.78 9.27
C ILE A 197 9.61 12.63 10.23
N LYS A 198 10.74 12.11 9.74
CA LYS A 198 12.00 12.04 10.48
C LYS A 198 13.08 12.73 9.69
N PHE A 199 13.77 13.63 10.35
CA PHE A 199 14.89 14.37 9.81
C PHE A 199 16.19 13.82 10.38
N LYS A 200 17.20 13.68 9.53
CA LYS A 200 18.54 13.29 9.93
C LYS A 200 19.60 14.01 9.11
N LYS A 201 20.46 14.79 9.76
CA LYS A 201 21.62 15.44 9.14
C LYS A 201 22.89 14.80 9.63
N TYR A 202 23.77 14.40 8.71
CA TYR A 202 25.09 13.87 9.00
C TYR A 202 26.14 14.97 8.92
N PHE A 203 27.12 14.92 9.81
CA PHE A 203 28.25 15.84 9.85
C PHE A 203 29.56 15.08 9.66
N PRO A 204 30.47 15.59 8.82
CA PRO A 204 31.82 15.06 8.76
C PRO A 204 32.59 15.32 10.06
N ASN A 205 33.64 14.54 10.30
CA ASN A 205 34.43 14.55 11.54
C ASN A 205 35.09 15.90 11.87
N ASN A 206 35.12 16.85 10.94
CA ASN A 206 35.69 18.18 11.12
C ASN A 206 34.76 19.11 11.93
N PHE A 207 33.47 18.77 12.01
CA PHE A 207 32.47 19.50 12.79
C PHE A 207 32.38 18.94 14.21
N TYR A 208 32.20 19.82 15.19
CA TYR A 208 32.04 19.50 16.60
C TYR A 208 31.21 20.56 17.32
N ASP A 209 30.86 20.27 18.58
CA ASP A 209 30.10 21.18 19.45
C ASP A 209 28.84 21.70 18.77
N THR A 210 28.02 20.75 18.32
CA THR A 210 26.83 21.03 17.53
C THR A 210 25.63 21.27 18.43
N GLU A 211 25.01 22.42 18.27
CA GLU A 211 23.81 22.87 18.97
C GLU A 211 22.66 23.04 17.97
N VAL A 212 21.42 22.85 18.42
CA VAL A 212 20.24 22.97 17.57
C VAL A 212 19.26 23.94 18.20
N GLU A 213 18.83 24.91 17.41
CA GLU A 213 17.80 25.87 17.76
C GLU A 213 16.56 25.58 16.92
N SER A 214 15.46 25.23 17.59
CA SER A 214 14.16 25.11 16.95
C SER A 214 13.06 25.52 17.93
N GLU A 215 12.17 26.41 17.50
CA GLU A 215 11.04 26.86 18.32
C GLU A 215 9.98 25.76 18.50
N LYS A 216 9.85 24.87 17.51
CA LYS A 216 8.75 23.90 17.40
C LYS A 216 9.15 22.48 17.80
N ILE A 217 10.44 22.17 17.88
CA ILE A 217 10.94 20.80 18.07
C ILE A 217 11.86 20.77 19.29
N LYS A 218 11.66 19.81 20.19
CA LYS A 218 12.50 19.66 21.41
C LYS A 218 13.23 18.33 21.48
N ASP A 219 12.83 17.33 20.70
CA ASP A 219 13.31 15.95 20.81
C ASP A 219 14.47 15.66 19.83
N PHE A 220 15.56 16.41 19.95
CA PHE A 220 16.76 16.17 19.13
C PHE A 220 17.68 15.12 19.75
N LYS A 221 18.01 14.09 18.97
CA LYS A 221 19.11 13.18 19.26
C LYS A 221 20.37 13.69 18.57
N ILE A 222 21.26 14.28 19.36
CA ILE A 222 22.52 14.84 18.87
C ILE A 222 23.66 13.88 19.18
N THR A 223 24.46 13.57 18.17
CA THR A 223 25.71 12.83 18.31
C THR A 223 26.82 13.61 17.59
N LYS A 224 28.08 13.22 17.77
CA LYS A 224 29.21 13.80 17.04
C LYS A 224 29.06 13.70 15.51
N THR A 225 28.31 12.72 15.01
CA THR A 225 28.26 12.37 13.57
C THR A 225 26.93 12.70 12.90
N PHE A 226 25.86 12.85 13.68
CA PHE A 226 24.55 13.17 13.15
C PHE A 226 23.64 13.83 14.19
N ILE A 227 22.68 14.58 13.67
CA ILE A 227 21.48 15.04 14.39
C ILE A 227 20.28 14.30 13.80
N GLU A 228 19.41 13.79 14.65
CA GLU A 228 18.17 13.13 14.27
C GLU A 228 17.01 13.63 15.12
N CYS A 229 15.86 13.92 14.51
CA CYS A 229 14.64 14.27 15.25
C CYS A 229 13.37 13.88 14.47
N PRO A 230 12.27 13.56 15.18
CA PRO A 230 10.95 13.56 14.57
C PRO A 230 10.48 14.99 14.30
N LEU A 231 9.85 15.21 13.16
CA LEU A 231 9.24 16.48 12.80
C LEU A 231 7.70 16.36 12.90
N PRO A 232 6.98 17.47 13.20
CA PRO A 232 5.53 17.48 13.13
C PRO A 232 5.03 17.15 11.73
N ASN A 233 3.78 16.72 11.62
CA ASN A 233 3.13 16.52 10.32
C ASN A 233 3.10 17.86 9.56
N LEU A 234 3.39 17.83 8.26
CA LEU A 234 3.41 19.02 7.41
C LEU A 234 2.21 19.03 6.48
N LYS A 235 1.39 20.07 6.56
CA LYS A 235 0.28 20.30 5.62
C LYS A 235 0.81 20.79 4.26
N PRO A 236 0.01 20.68 3.18
CA PRO A 236 0.38 21.24 1.87
C PRO A 236 0.79 22.72 1.98
N GLY A 237 1.97 23.05 1.46
CA GLY A 237 2.54 24.41 1.50
C GLY A 237 3.18 24.81 2.84
N GLU A 238 3.09 23.99 3.87
CA GLU A 238 3.69 24.29 5.17
C GLU A 238 5.23 24.19 5.11
N THR A 239 5.88 25.12 5.80
CA THR A 239 7.35 25.19 5.91
C THR A 239 7.77 25.05 7.36
N LEU A 240 8.84 24.29 7.57
CA LEU A 240 9.49 24.10 8.85
C LEU A 240 10.95 24.49 8.76
N GLU A 241 11.43 25.24 9.74
CA GLU A 241 12.81 25.68 9.81
C GLU A 241 13.54 25.05 10.99
N ILE A 242 14.78 24.65 10.74
CA ILE A 242 15.70 24.07 11.73
C ILE A 242 17.01 24.84 11.62
N ILE A 243 17.46 25.42 12.72
CA ILE A 243 18.76 26.10 12.79
C ILE A 243 19.72 25.21 13.56
N ILE A 244 20.89 24.95 12.98
CA ILE A 244 21.95 24.17 13.60
C ILE A 244 23.20 25.04 13.66
N LEU A 245 23.76 25.19 14.85
CA LEU A 245 25.03 25.85 15.08
C LEU A 245 26.10 24.78 15.31
N SER A 246 27.26 24.91 14.65
CA SER A 246 28.36 23.97 14.83
C SER A 246 29.69 24.66 14.64
N LYS A 247 30.74 24.13 15.26
CA LYS A 247 32.11 24.61 15.08
C LYS A 247 32.87 23.71 14.12
N VAL A 248 33.73 24.30 13.30
CA VAL A 248 34.62 23.57 12.38
C VAL A 248 36.05 24.08 12.50
N PHE A 249 37.00 23.16 12.53
CA PHE A 249 38.44 23.47 12.58
C PHE A 249 39.16 22.90 11.34
N PRO A 250 39.31 23.69 10.26
CA PRO A 250 40.02 23.25 9.05
C PRO A 250 41.52 23.10 9.31
N LYS A 251 42.05 21.87 9.19
CA LYS A 251 43.48 21.58 9.32
C LYS A 251 44.28 21.69 8.02
N LYS A 252 43.59 21.71 6.88
CA LYS A 252 44.19 21.72 5.53
C LYS A 252 43.43 22.68 4.64
N LYS A 253 44.10 23.20 3.60
CA LYS A 253 43.49 24.01 2.54
C LYS A 253 42.72 23.11 1.57
N GLU A 254 41.58 22.61 2.00
CA GLU A 254 40.70 21.75 1.19
C GLU A 254 39.24 22.14 1.36
N LYS A 255 38.40 21.71 0.41
CA LYS A 255 36.95 21.89 0.51
C LYS A 255 36.41 20.94 1.57
N ILE A 256 35.71 21.46 2.57
CA ILE A 256 35.03 20.68 3.60
C ILE A 256 33.56 20.53 3.21
N THR A 257 33.10 19.29 3.02
CA THR A 257 31.67 19.02 2.78
C THR A 257 30.87 19.22 4.06
N THR A 258 29.60 19.58 3.94
CA THR A 258 28.71 19.83 5.08
C THR A 258 27.89 18.61 5.49
N GLY A 259 28.08 17.49 4.77
CA GLY A 259 27.43 16.21 5.02
C GLY A 259 26.03 16.08 4.42
N LYS A 260 25.47 14.87 4.49
CA LYS A 260 24.21 14.49 3.83
C LYS A 260 23.01 14.74 4.72
N LEU A 261 21.86 15.02 4.12
CA LEU A 261 20.58 15.16 4.77
C LEU A 261 19.65 14.04 4.29
N ASN A 262 19.03 13.35 5.24
CA ASN A 262 18.04 12.33 4.98
C ASN A 262 16.70 12.76 5.60
N LEU A 263 15.64 12.60 4.83
CA LEU A 263 14.28 12.84 5.27
C LEU A 263 13.46 11.59 4.94
N THR A 264 12.74 11.06 5.93
CA THR A 264 11.80 9.94 5.71
C THR A 264 10.42 10.37 6.16
N PHE A 265 9.37 10.06 5.42
CA PHE A 265 8.01 10.42 5.75
C PHE A 265 7.02 9.42 5.15
N ASN A 266 5.79 9.42 5.68
CA ASN A 266 4.70 8.61 5.17
C ASN A 266 3.70 9.51 4.45
N LEU A 267 3.17 8.99 3.33
CA LEU A 267 2.06 9.59 2.60
C LEU A 267 0.83 8.67 2.73
N PRO A 268 -0.10 8.95 3.67
CA PRO A 268 -1.24 8.07 3.87
C PRO A 268 -2.26 8.18 2.73
N ASN A 269 -2.97 7.07 2.47
CA ASN A 269 -4.11 6.99 1.55
C ASN A 269 -3.84 7.43 0.10
N LYS A 270 -2.57 7.43 -0.32
CA LYS A 270 -2.19 7.84 -1.66
C LYS A 270 -0.94 7.10 -2.14
N VAL A 271 -0.96 6.75 -3.42
CA VAL A 271 0.16 6.18 -4.15
C VAL A 271 0.63 7.17 -5.20
N LEU A 272 1.94 7.28 -5.43
CA LEU A 272 2.52 8.26 -6.33
C LEU A 272 2.67 7.75 -7.76
N SER A 273 2.88 6.45 -7.91
CA SER A 273 3.00 5.83 -9.24
C SER A 273 1.71 5.88 -10.07
N GLY A 274 0.58 6.16 -9.43
CA GLY A 274 -0.74 6.11 -10.04
C GLY A 274 -1.33 4.70 -10.17
N VAL A 275 -0.79 3.67 -9.49
CA VAL A 275 -1.48 2.36 -9.42
C VAL A 275 -2.90 2.53 -8.90
N LYS A 276 -3.85 2.00 -9.65
CA LYS A 276 -5.26 1.89 -9.26
C LYS A 276 -5.68 0.45 -9.36
N ILE A 277 -6.32 -0.04 -8.30
CA ILE A 277 -7.00 -1.33 -8.31
C ILE A 277 -8.32 -1.14 -9.06
N ASN A 278 -8.41 -1.70 -10.26
CA ASN A 278 -9.58 -1.54 -11.12
C ASN A 278 -10.67 -2.54 -10.75
N LYS A 279 -10.28 -3.78 -10.50
CA LYS A 279 -11.22 -4.86 -10.20
C LYS A 279 -10.54 -6.00 -9.48
N PHE A 280 -11.24 -6.54 -8.49
CA PHE A 280 -10.94 -7.84 -7.92
C PHE A 280 -12.15 -8.75 -8.13
N SER A 281 -11.91 -9.99 -8.55
CA SER A 281 -12.97 -10.99 -8.69
C SER A 281 -12.47 -12.34 -8.26
N ALA A 282 -13.31 -13.07 -7.53
CA ALA A 282 -13.06 -14.46 -7.15
C ALA A 282 -14.40 -15.18 -7.03
N TYR A 283 -14.34 -16.51 -6.97
CA TYR A 283 -15.49 -17.34 -6.64
C TYR A 283 -15.42 -17.78 -5.18
N SER A 284 -16.57 -17.98 -4.57
CA SER A 284 -16.69 -18.59 -3.24
C SER A 284 -17.80 -19.63 -3.22
N HIS A 285 -18.04 -20.22 -2.05
CA HIS A 285 -18.93 -21.35 -1.90
C HIS A 285 -20.39 -20.92 -2.03
N ALA A 286 -21.09 -21.55 -2.98
CA ALA A 286 -22.53 -21.38 -3.15
C ALA A 286 -23.18 -22.73 -3.46
N MET A 287 -24.45 -22.84 -3.10
CA MET A 287 -25.29 -23.98 -3.42
C MET A 287 -26.27 -23.57 -4.53
N HIS A 288 -26.55 -24.50 -5.45
CA HIS A 288 -27.64 -24.34 -6.40
C HIS A 288 -28.45 -25.64 -6.49
N ALA A 289 -29.75 -25.50 -6.71
CA ALA A 289 -30.68 -26.63 -6.86
C ALA A 289 -31.81 -26.27 -7.82
N ILE A 290 -32.35 -27.25 -8.53
CA ILE A 290 -33.57 -27.07 -9.33
C ILE A 290 -34.73 -27.70 -8.57
N LYS A 291 -35.72 -26.89 -8.20
CA LYS A 291 -37.00 -27.39 -7.70
C LYS A 291 -37.85 -27.78 -8.89
N LYS A 292 -38.32 -29.03 -8.92
CA LYS A 292 -39.21 -29.55 -9.96
C LYS A 292 -40.55 -29.97 -9.35
N VAL A 293 -41.64 -29.62 -10.02
CA VAL A 293 -43.00 -30.01 -9.66
C VAL A 293 -43.69 -30.49 -10.93
N GLU A 294 -44.21 -31.70 -10.93
CA GLU A 294 -44.97 -32.22 -12.08
C GLU A 294 -46.33 -31.53 -12.18
N LYS A 295 -46.77 -31.24 -13.40
CA LYS A 295 -48.08 -30.63 -13.64
C LYS A 295 -49.16 -31.70 -13.51
N ASN A 296 -50.06 -31.50 -12.55
CA ASN A 296 -51.17 -32.43 -12.26
C ASN A 296 -52.03 -32.79 -13.50
N TYR A 297 -52.07 -31.94 -14.52
CA TYR A 297 -52.89 -32.11 -15.72
C TYR A 297 -52.12 -32.62 -16.95
N ALA A 298 -50.80 -32.82 -16.84
CA ALA A 298 -49.96 -33.23 -17.96
C ALA A 298 -48.78 -34.09 -17.46
N PRO A 299 -48.90 -35.43 -17.54
CA PRO A 299 -47.79 -36.33 -17.25
C PRO A 299 -46.54 -35.94 -18.04
N ASN A 300 -45.36 -36.12 -17.45
CA ASN A 300 -44.05 -35.77 -18.04
C ASN A 300 -43.82 -34.27 -18.29
N HIS A 301 -44.73 -33.39 -17.85
CA HIS A 301 -44.54 -31.95 -17.90
C HIS A 301 -44.17 -31.42 -16.51
N TRP A 302 -42.99 -30.82 -16.42
CA TRP A 302 -42.40 -30.34 -15.18
C TRP A 302 -42.37 -28.81 -15.16
N GLN A 303 -42.84 -28.22 -14.07
CA GLN A 303 -42.61 -26.83 -13.73
C GLN A 303 -41.38 -26.75 -12.83
N CYS A 304 -40.34 -26.06 -13.32
CA CYS A 304 -39.04 -25.98 -12.68
C CYS A 304 -38.70 -24.56 -12.23
N SER A 305 -37.97 -24.41 -11.13
CA SER A 305 -37.32 -23.15 -10.75
C SER A 305 -35.92 -23.39 -10.19
N LEU A 306 -34.99 -22.50 -10.51
CA LEU A 306 -33.64 -22.55 -9.95
C LEU A 306 -33.63 -21.83 -8.60
N ILE A 307 -32.98 -22.45 -7.64
CA ILE A 307 -32.61 -21.90 -6.35
C ILE A 307 -31.09 -21.75 -6.33
N PHE A 308 -30.60 -20.55 -6.05
CA PHE A 308 -29.20 -20.28 -5.74
C PHE A 308 -29.12 -19.76 -4.30
N GLU A 309 -28.25 -20.34 -3.48
CA GLU A 309 -28.04 -19.96 -2.09
C GLU A 309 -26.56 -19.65 -1.86
N ASN A 310 -26.29 -18.47 -1.32
CA ASN A 310 -24.94 -18.08 -0.96
C ASN A 310 -24.61 -18.67 0.42
N HIS A 311 -23.79 -19.72 0.44
CA HIS A 311 -23.35 -20.36 1.68
C HIS A 311 -22.02 -19.80 2.20
N SER A 312 -21.45 -18.84 1.47
CA SER A 312 -20.22 -18.15 1.87
C SER A 312 -20.50 -16.95 2.77
N ASP A 313 -19.46 -16.52 3.46
CA ASP A 313 -19.43 -15.29 4.25
C ASP A 313 -19.26 -14.03 3.37
N PHE A 314 -19.11 -14.16 2.05
CA PHE A 314 -18.91 -13.03 1.12
C PHE A 314 -20.21 -12.62 0.43
N LYS A 315 -20.29 -11.35 -0.01
CA LYS A 315 -21.33 -10.92 -0.96
C LYS A 315 -21.00 -11.50 -2.34
N ILE A 316 -21.94 -12.22 -2.94
CA ILE A 316 -21.77 -12.80 -4.28
C ILE A 316 -22.60 -12.01 -5.29
N LYS A 317 -21.97 -11.58 -6.38
CA LYS A 317 -22.65 -11.01 -7.54
C LYS A 317 -23.02 -12.13 -8.52
N LEU A 318 -24.31 -12.43 -8.64
CA LEU A 318 -24.83 -13.40 -9.61
C LEU A 318 -25.01 -12.71 -10.97
N LYS A 319 -24.19 -13.08 -11.95
CA LYS A 319 -24.19 -12.43 -13.28
C LYS A 319 -25.17 -13.07 -14.26
N SER A 320 -25.23 -14.39 -14.29
CA SER A 320 -26.03 -15.11 -15.27
C SER A 320 -26.38 -16.50 -14.77
N ILE A 321 -27.51 -17.03 -15.24
CA ILE A 321 -27.95 -18.40 -15.02
C ILE A 321 -28.10 -19.06 -16.38
N LEU A 322 -27.41 -20.19 -16.57
CA LEU A 322 -27.48 -20.98 -17.78
C LEU A 322 -27.83 -22.42 -17.41
N ILE A 323 -28.97 -22.91 -17.92
CA ILE A 323 -29.39 -24.30 -17.76
C ILE A 323 -29.43 -24.94 -19.15
N TYR A 324 -28.72 -26.05 -19.29
CA TYR A 324 -28.65 -26.81 -20.53
C TYR A 324 -29.31 -28.18 -20.35
N ASP A 325 -29.78 -28.74 -21.45
CA ASP A 325 -30.12 -30.16 -21.50
C ASP A 325 -28.87 -31.04 -21.25
N LYS A 326 -29.08 -32.32 -20.90
CA LYS A 326 -28.04 -33.32 -20.64
C LYS A 326 -27.01 -33.41 -21.77
N SER A 327 -27.45 -33.21 -23.02
CA SER A 327 -26.63 -33.21 -24.23
C SER A 327 -25.83 -31.92 -24.45
N LYS A 328 -26.09 -30.86 -23.67
CA LYS A 328 -25.58 -29.49 -23.83
C LYS A 328 -25.87 -28.83 -25.19
N SER A 329 -26.71 -29.41 -26.02
CA SER A 329 -27.04 -28.86 -27.34
C SER A 329 -28.12 -27.79 -27.28
N LYS A 330 -29.05 -27.89 -26.32
CA LYS A 330 -30.18 -26.96 -26.14
C LYS A 330 -30.08 -26.23 -24.80
N LYS A 331 -30.19 -24.91 -24.85
CA LYS A 331 -30.38 -24.05 -23.66
C LYS A 331 -31.85 -24.13 -23.24
N ILE A 332 -32.08 -24.54 -22.00
CA ILE A 332 -33.41 -24.60 -21.37
C ILE A 332 -33.73 -23.25 -20.72
N LEU A 333 -32.73 -22.64 -20.09
CA LEU A 333 -32.84 -21.32 -19.47
C LEU A 333 -31.56 -20.52 -19.74
N ASP A 334 -31.74 -19.28 -20.19
CA ASP A 334 -30.67 -18.30 -20.38
C ASP A 334 -31.12 -16.98 -19.76
N LEU A 335 -30.67 -16.71 -18.54
CA LEU A 335 -30.96 -15.47 -17.84
C LEU A 335 -29.66 -14.69 -17.69
N ASP A 336 -29.57 -13.55 -18.36
CA ASP A 336 -28.55 -12.56 -18.10
C ASP A 336 -29.05 -11.58 -17.04
N LEU A 337 -28.58 -11.77 -15.81
CA LEU A 337 -28.91 -10.91 -14.68
C LEU A 337 -28.04 -9.64 -14.69
N GLY A 338 -26.96 -9.60 -15.46
CA GLY A 338 -26.10 -8.42 -15.58
C GLY A 338 -26.74 -7.28 -16.35
N ALA A 339 -27.56 -7.58 -17.36
CA ALA A 339 -28.22 -6.58 -18.19
C ALA A 339 -29.34 -5.82 -17.46
N THR A 340 -29.96 -6.43 -16.45
CA THR A 340 -31.09 -5.87 -15.69
C THR A 340 -30.69 -5.17 -14.39
N GLY A 341 -29.40 -5.20 -14.03
CA GLY A 341 -28.84 -4.64 -12.80
C GLY A 341 -28.16 -5.69 -11.91
N ASP A 342 -27.21 -5.26 -11.08
CA ASP A 342 -26.38 -6.16 -10.29
C ASP A 342 -27.19 -6.97 -9.26
N THR A 343 -27.38 -8.28 -9.51
CA THR A 343 -28.00 -9.18 -8.53
C THR A 343 -26.98 -9.58 -7.47
N ILE A 344 -26.98 -8.86 -6.34
CA ILE A 344 -26.10 -9.13 -5.20
C ILE A 344 -26.82 -10.02 -4.19
N ILE A 345 -26.22 -11.17 -3.90
CA ILE A 345 -26.71 -12.14 -2.93
C ILE A 345 -25.83 -12.05 -1.68
N LEU A 346 -26.41 -11.54 -0.61
CA LEU A 346 -25.75 -11.43 0.70
C LEU A 346 -25.40 -12.82 1.26
N PRO A 347 -24.48 -12.92 2.24
CA PRO A 347 -24.22 -14.16 2.96
C PRO A 347 -25.50 -14.79 3.48
N ARG A 348 -25.68 -16.10 3.28
CA ARG A 348 -26.91 -16.86 3.58
C ARG A 348 -28.16 -16.41 2.82
N GLY A 349 -28.00 -15.49 1.87
CA GLY A 349 -29.05 -15.04 0.98
C GLY A 349 -29.37 -16.07 -0.09
N LYS A 350 -30.54 -15.89 -0.70
CA LYS A 350 -31.09 -16.79 -1.72
C LYS A 350 -31.64 -16.01 -2.90
N TYR A 351 -31.41 -16.53 -4.09
CA TYR A 351 -32.09 -16.13 -5.31
C TYR A 351 -32.94 -17.30 -5.82
N VAL A 352 -34.15 -16.99 -6.29
CA VAL A 352 -35.05 -17.96 -6.91
C VAL A 352 -35.48 -17.42 -8.27
N SER A 353 -35.27 -18.20 -9.34
CA SER A 353 -35.72 -17.82 -10.67
C SER A 353 -37.24 -17.86 -10.78
N SER A 354 -37.78 -17.18 -11.81
CA SER A 354 -39.13 -17.49 -12.28
C SER A 354 -39.23 -18.96 -12.69
N TYR A 355 -40.47 -19.48 -12.68
CA TYR A 355 -40.72 -20.82 -13.16
C TYR A 355 -40.49 -20.93 -14.67
N PHE A 356 -39.92 -22.05 -15.10
CA PHE A 356 -39.75 -22.42 -16.50
C PHE A 356 -40.25 -23.86 -16.68
N ASP A 357 -40.82 -24.14 -17.85
CA ASP A 357 -41.38 -25.44 -18.17
C ASP A 357 -40.33 -26.35 -18.82
N PHE A 358 -40.35 -27.62 -18.46
CA PHE A 358 -39.52 -28.67 -19.04
C PHE A 358 -40.38 -29.91 -19.35
N ILE A 359 -40.17 -30.51 -20.52
CA ILE A 359 -40.89 -31.71 -20.96
C ILE A 359 -39.86 -32.82 -21.10
N ASP A 360 -40.09 -33.95 -20.41
CA ASP A 360 -39.26 -35.14 -20.59
C ASP A 360 -39.85 -36.03 -21.68
N GLU A 361 -39.27 -35.98 -22.88
CA GLU A 361 -39.69 -36.78 -24.03
C GLU A 361 -39.26 -38.26 -23.94
N LYS A 362 -38.49 -38.66 -22.90
CA LYS A 362 -37.88 -40.00 -22.80
C LYS A 362 -38.40 -40.87 -21.67
N GLU A 363 -39.28 -40.38 -20.80
CA GLU A 363 -40.00 -41.23 -19.85
C GLU A 363 -41.17 -41.93 -20.56
N PRO A 364 -41.30 -43.27 -20.49
CA PRO A 364 -42.41 -43.97 -21.10
C PRO A 364 -43.72 -43.53 -20.43
N THR A 365 -44.66 -43.04 -21.24
CA THR A 365 -46.03 -42.66 -20.85
C THR A 365 -46.85 -43.84 -20.36
#